data_AF-A0A671FAA2-F1
#
_entry.id   AF-A0A671FAA2-F1
#
_cell.length_a   1.000
_cell.length_b   1.000
_cell.length_c   1.000
_cell.angle_alpha   90.00
_cell.angle_beta   90.00
_cell.angle_gamma   90.00
#
_symmetry.space_group_name_H-M   'P 1'
#
loop_
_entity.id
_entity.type
_entity.pdbx_description
1 polymer ?
#
loop_
_entity_poly.entity_id
_entity_poly.type
_entity_poly.pdbx_seq_one_letter_code
_entity_poly.pdbx_strand_id
1 'polypeptide(L)'
;VILLFQIVHFILFASVSGECVTKLFKDIYFQGGDIITVFTPSAKHCQVVCIHHPFLFFTFMAESPSEDPTKWFTCILKDSVTESLPRVNITGAISGYSFKQCLHQVSSSNKKVYVDLDMKGMKYNGSITKDAQECQERDTNDMHCHFFTYMSWFPSTKYC
;
A
#
# COMPACT_ATOMS: atom_id res chain seq x y z
N VAL A 1 23.17 -44.67 12.47
CA VAL A 1 21.71 -44.47 12.27
C VAL A 1 21.19 -43.26 13.07
N ILE A 2 21.47 -43.16 14.37
CA ILE A 2 21.04 -42.04 15.23
C ILE A 2 21.63 -40.68 14.78
N LEU A 3 22.91 -40.66 14.38
CA LEU A 3 23.59 -39.45 13.90
C LEU A 3 23.00 -38.93 12.57
N LEU A 4 22.55 -39.83 11.69
CA LEU A 4 21.89 -39.48 10.44
C LEU A 4 20.50 -38.87 10.70
N PHE A 5 19.74 -39.39 11.67
CA PHE A 5 18.44 -38.84 12.07
C PHE A 5 18.56 -37.42 12.65
N GLN A 6 19.60 -37.17 13.46
CA GLN A 6 19.88 -35.84 14.03
C GLN A 6 20.24 -34.82 12.95
N ILE A 7 21.03 -35.22 11.94
CA ILE A 7 21.39 -34.36 10.80
C ILE A 7 20.16 -34.06 9.92
N VAL A 8 19.30 -35.05 9.66
CA VAL A 8 18.04 -34.84 8.91
C VAL A 8 17.11 -33.89 9.67
N HIS A 9 17.03 -34.00 11.00
CA HIS A 9 16.24 -33.08 11.83
C HIS A 9 16.82 -31.66 11.83
N PHE A 10 18.15 -31.52 11.83
CA PHE A 10 18.83 -30.22 11.79
C PHE A 10 18.68 -29.53 10.42
N ILE A 11 18.65 -30.30 9.33
CA ILE A 11 18.36 -29.80 7.97
C ILE A 11 16.88 -29.39 7.83
N LEU A 12 15.95 -30.09 8.51
CA LEU A 12 14.52 -29.73 8.53
C LEU A 12 14.21 -28.42 9.29
N PHE A 13 15.11 -27.97 10.17
CA PHE A 13 15.02 -26.68 10.86
C PHE A 13 15.78 -25.55 10.14
N ALA A 14 16.28 -25.79 8.92
CA ALA A 14 16.60 -24.69 8.02
C ALA A 14 15.28 -24.00 7.66
N SER A 15 14.90 -23.04 8.50
CA SER A 15 13.88 -22.06 8.19
C SER A 15 14.18 -21.54 6.79
N VAL A 16 13.32 -21.87 5.82
CA VAL A 16 13.27 -21.16 4.56
C VAL A 16 12.84 -19.75 4.93
N SER A 17 13.80 -18.91 5.31
CA SER A 17 13.60 -17.48 5.32
C SER A 17 13.56 -17.09 3.84
N GLY A 18 12.38 -17.27 3.22
CA GLY A 18 12.11 -16.68 1.92
C GLY A 18 12.47 -15.20 2.01
N GLU A 19 13.38 -14.76 1.14
CA GLU A 19 13.82 -13.38 1.12
C GLU A 19 12.60 -12.49 0.85
N CYS A 20 12.37 -11.49 1.69
CA CYS A 20 11.22 -10.60 1.55
C CYS A 20 11.37 -9.75 0.29
N VAL A 21 10.52 -9.97 -0.71
CA VAL A 21 10.56 -9.21 -1.97
C VAL A 21 9.52 -8.09 -1.93
N THR A 22 9.96 -6.88 -1.59
CA THR A 22 9.13 -5.67 -1.67
C THR A 22 9.21 -4.97 -3.03
N LYS A 23 9.73 -5.67 -4.05
CA LYS A 23 10.03 -5.10 -5.36
C LYS A 23 8.77 -4.55 -6.04
N LEU A 24 8.90 -3.33 -6.55
CA LEU A 24 7.89 -2.66 -7.37
C LEU A 24 8.35 -2.65 -8.83
N PHE A 25 7.40 -2.86 -9.74
CA PHE A 25 7.63 -2.86 -11.18
C PHE A 25 6.97 -1.61 -11.77
N LYS A 26 7.79 -0.61 -12.07
CA LYS A 26 7.33 0.66 -12.66
C LYS A 26 6.97 0.48 -14.13
N ASP A 27 5.91 1.18 -14.55
CA ASP A 27 5.31 1.17 -15.89
C ASP A 27 4.88 -0.22 -16.35
N ILE A 28 4.63 -1.12 -15.38
CA ILE A 28 4.15 -2.47 -15.58
C ILE A 28 2.78 -2.60 -14.93
N TYR A 29 1.84 -3.15 -15.69
CA TYR A 29 0.51 -3.55 -15.24
C TYR A 29 0.39 -5.07 -15.29
N PHE A 30 -0.04 -5.66 -14.17
CA PHE A 30 -0.46 -7.07 -14.14
C PHE A 30 -1.89 -7.20 -14.67
N GLN A 31 -2.02 -7.90 -15.80
CA GLN A 31 -3.27 -8.01 -16.56
C GLN A 31 -4.17 -9.11 -15.99
N GLY A 32 -5.40 -8.74 -15.66
CA GLY A 32 -6.42 -9.65 -15.12
C GLY A 32 -6.24 -9.95 -13.63
N GLY A 33 -7.06 -10.88 -13.14
CA GLY A 33 -7.06 -11.30 -11.73
C GLY A 33 -7.65 -10.27 -10.77
N ASP A 34 -8.29 -9.22 -11.27
CA ASP A 34 -8.81 -8.09 -10.49
C ASP A 34 -9.91 -8.54 -9.51
N ILE A 35 -9.69 -8.36 -8.21
CA ILE A 35 -10.66 -8.74 -7.16
C ILE A 35 -11.33 -7.52 -6.54
N ILE A 36 -10.52 -6.57 -6.07
CA ILE A 36 -11.01 -5.37 -5.39
C ILE A 36 -10.15 -4.17 -5.80
N THR A 37 -10.81 -3.04 -5.96
CA THR A 37 -10.15 -1.74 -6.17
C THR A 37 -10.37 -0.87 -4.95
N VAL A 38 -9.28 -0.32 -4.44
CA VAL A 38 -9.28 0.67 -3.35
C VAL A 38 -8.47 1.89 -3.78
N PHE A 39 -8.56 2.99 -3.05
CA PHE A 39 -7.71 4.15 -3.27
C PHE A 39 -6.58 4.17 -2.25
N THR A 40 -5.37 4.44 -2.72
CA THR A 40 -4.19 4.58 -1.85
C THR A 40 -3.34 5.74 -2.34
N PRO A 41 -2.62 6.43 -1.45
CA PRO A 41 -1.81 7.59 -1.86
C PRO A 41 -0.52 7.22 -2.60
N SER A 42 -0.13 5.95 -2.63
CA SER A 42 1.09 5.49 -3.29
C SER A 42 1.12 3.99 -3.51
N ALA A 43 1.94 3.53 -4.46
CA ALA A 43 2.20 2.11 -4.69
C ALA A 43 2.71 1.38 -3.44
N LYS A 44 3.52 2.05 -2.59
CA LYS A 44 3.99 1.45 -1.33
C LYS A 44 2.83 1.22 -0.36
N HIS A 45 1.88 2.14 -0.27
CA HIS A 45 0.70 1.95 0.56
C HIS A 45 -0.25 0.91 -0.03
N CYS A 46 -0.38 0.85 -1.36
CA CYS A 46 -1.06 -0.25 -2.05
C CYS A 46 -0.46 -1.62 -1.71
N GLN A 47 0.87 -1.73 -1.65
CA GLN A 47 1.54 -2.95 -1.22
C GLN A 47 1.22 -3.33 0.23
N VAL A 48 1.19 -2.35 1.15
CA VAL A 48 0.79 -2.58 2.55
C VAL A 48 -0.63 -3.13 2.60
N VAL A 49 -1.57 -2.52 1.90
CA VAL A 49 -2.96 -3.01 1.83
C VAL A 49 -2.99 -4.43 1.27
N CYS A 50 -2.26 -4.71 0.19
CA CYS A 50 -2.19 -6.02 -0.43
C CYS A 50 -1.70 -7.11 0.54
N ILE A 51 -0.67 -6.84 1.34
CA ILE A 51 -0.10 -7.77 2.34
C ILE A 51 -1.11 -8.18 3.41
N HIS A 52 -2.01 -7.27 3.80
CA HIS A 52 -3.04 -7.54 4.82
C HIS A 52 -4.26 -8.28 4.26
N HIS A 53 -4.34 -8.47 2.94
CA HIS A 53 -5.40 -9.21 2.26
C HIS A 53 -4.89 -10.56 1.72
N PRO A 54 -5.79 -11.51 1.39
CA PRO A 54 -5.40 -12.83 0.89
C PRO A 54 -4.97 -12.84 -0.59
N PHE A 55 -4.75 -11.69 -1.22
CA PHE A 55 -4.43 -11.57 -2.64
C PHE A 55 -2.93 -11.64 -2.88
N LEU A 56 -2.54 -12.07 -4.08
CA LEU A 56 -1.13 -12.32 -4.43
C LEU A 56 -0.43 -11.14 -5.09
N PHE A 57 -1.18 -10.24 -5.74
CA PHE A 57 -0.59 -9.14 -6.49
C PHE A 57 -1.39 -7.85 -6.34
N PHE A 58 -0.78 -6.76 -6.78
CA PHE A 58 -1.47 -5.50 -6.98
C PHE A 58 -0.96 -4.76 -8.20
N THR A 59 -1.79 -3.84 -8.71
CA THR A 59 -1.35 -2.75 -9.57
C THR A 59 -1.86 -1.43 -9.03
N PHE A 60 -0.95 -0.49 -8.83
CA PHE A 60 -1.24 0.89 -8.47
C PHE A 60 -1.17 1.78 -9.71
N MET A 61 -2.15 2.65 -9.92
CA MET A 61 -2.14 3.65 -10.99
C MET A 61 -1.68 4.99 -10.42
N ALA A 62 -0.45 5.39 -10.73
CA ALA A 62 0.06 6.70 -10.40
C ALA A 62 -0.59 7.78 -11.27
N GLU A 63 -0.44 9.04 -10.86
CA GLU A 63 -0.71 10.17 -11.73
C GLU A 63 0.15 10.07 -12.99
N SER A 64 -0.51 10.12 -14.15
CA SER A 64 0.14 10.05 -15.44
C SER A 64 -0.65 10.89 -16.45
N PRO A 65 0.01 11.70 -17.29
CA PRO A 65 -0.65 12.45 -18.35
C PRO A 65 -1.34 11.56 -19.39
N SER A 66 -0.92 10.29 -19.50
CA SER A 66 -1.45 9.33 -20.48
C SER A 66 -2.71 8.61 -20.01
N GLU A 67 -3.09 8.75 -18.74
CA GLU A 67 -4.21 8.04 -18.12
C GLU A 67 -5.31 8.99 -17.71
N ASP A 68 -6.55 8.48 -17.68
CA ASP A 68 -7.71 9.20 -17.18
C ASP A 68 -7.48 9.60 -15.69
N PRO A 69 -7.60 10.88 -15.32
CA PRO A 69 -7.44 11.34 -13.94
C PRO A 69 -8.33 10.62 -12.92
N THR A 70 -9.48 10.09 -13.35
CA THR A 70 -10.38 9.31 -12.48
C THR A 70 -9.78 7.96 -12.05
N LYS A 71 -8.75 7.48 -12.74
CA LYS A 71 -8.05 6.24 -12.43
C LYS A 71 -6.83 6.44 -11.53
N TRP A 72 -6.38 7.68 -11.33
CA TRP A 72 -5.21 7.94 -10.49
C TRP A 72 -5.46 7.49 -9.05
N PHE A 73 -4.38 7.09 -8.38
CA PHE A 73 -4.39 6.60 -7.00
C PHE A 73 -5.19 5.31 -6.77
N THR A 74 -5.66 4.66 -7.83
CA THR A 74 -6.31 3.35 -7.73
C THR A 74 -5.27 2.27 -7.41
N CYS A 75 -5.62 1.39 -6.48
CA CYS A 75 -4.89 0.21 -6.07
C CYS A 75 -5.78 -0.99 -6.33
N ILE A 76 -5.43 -1.76 -7.35
CA ILE A 76 -6.19 -2.93 -7.78
C ILE A 76 -5.51 -4.15 -7.18
N LEU A 77 -6.15 -4.80 -6.21
CA LEU A 77 -5.68 -6.05 -5.63
C LEU A 77 -6.12 -7.21 -6.51
N LYS A 78 -5.18 -8.12 -6.76
CA LYS A 78 -5.31 -9.15 -7.80
C LYS A 78 -4.88 -10.52 -7.29
N ASP A 79 -5.48 -11.55 -7.84
CA ASP A 79 -5.16 -12.93 -7.54
C ASP A 79 -5.04 -13.81 -8.80
N SER A 80 -4.36 -14.94 -8.68
CA SER A 80 -4.19 -15.89 -9.77
C SER A 80 -3.99 -17.32 -9.26
N VAL A 81 -4.74 -18.25 -9.84
CA VAL A 81 -4.59 -19.69 -9.56
C VAL A 81 -3.23 -20.22 -10.01
N THR A 82 -2.62 -19.63 -11.05
CA THR A 82 -1.30 -20.03 -11.56
C THR A 82 -0.15 -19.26 -10.90
N GLU A 83 -0.43 -18.51 -9.83
CA GLU A 83 0.54 -17.67 -9.11
C GLU A 83 1.35 -16.73 -10.04
N SER A 84 0.74 -16.36 -11.16
CA SER A 84 1.34 -15.50 -12.17
C SER A 84 0.27 -14.74 -12.94
N LEU A 85 0.60 -13.52 -13.35
CA LEU A 85 -0.24 -12.69 -14.21
C LEU A 85 0.61 -12.15 -15.37
N PRO A 86 0.04 -12.05 -16.59
CA PRO A 86 0.71 -11.41 -17.71
C PRO A 86 1.10 -9.97 -17.37
N ARG A 87 2.28 -9.55 -17.83
CA ARG A 87 2.81 -8.21 -17.62
C ARG A 87 2.69 -7.41 -18.91
N VAL A 88 2.08 -6.24 -18.85
CA VAL A 88 1.97 -5.32 -19.98
C VAL A 88 2.50 -3.96 -19.59
N ASN A 89 3.09 -3.25 -20.56
CA ASN A 89 3.63 -1.92 -20.33
C ASN A 89 2.49 -0.90 -20.35
N ILE A 90 2.28 -0.21 -19.24
CA ILE A 90 1.31 0.88 -19.11
C ILE A 90 1.98 2.00 -18.32
N THR A 91 2.13 3.17 -18.93
CA THR A 91 2.75 4.33 -18.29
C THR A 91 1.96 4.75 -17.04
N GLY A 92 2.65 4.89 -15.92
CA GLY A 92 2.03 5.24 -14.63
C GLY A 92 1.52 4.03 -13.83
N ALA A 93 1.46 2.83 -14.41
CA ALA A 93 1.16 1.63 -13.66
C ALA A 93 2.38 1.18 -12.82
N ILE A 94 2.16 0.80 -11.57
CA ILE A 94 3.18 0.24 -10.69
C ILE A 94 2.64 -1.03 -10.06
N SER A 95 3.13 -2.18 -10.52
CA SER A 95 2.71 -3.48 -9.99
C SER A 95 3.67 -4.02 -8.94
N GLY A 96 3.17 -4.94 -8.13
CA GLY A 96 3.96 -5.66 -7.13
C GLY A 96 3.23 -6.88 -6.60
N TYR A 97 3.91 -7.60 -5.73
CA TYR A 97 3.42 -8.84 -5.13
C TYR A 97 3.08 -8.61 -3.64
N SER A 98 2.12 -9.40 -3.16
CA SER A 98 1.76 -9.54 -1.75
C SER A 98 2.63 -10.59 -1.08
N PHE A 99 3.83 -10.22 -0.67
CA PHE A 99 4.66 -11.15 0.08
C PHE A 99 4.26 -11.09 1.56
N LYS A 100 3.30 -11.92 1.98
CA LYS A 100 2.87 -12.01 3.40
C LYS A 100 4.02 -12.33 4.36
N GLN A 101 5.03 -13.05 3.89
CA GLN A 101 6.27 -13.34 4.64
C GLN A 101 7.04 -12.07 5.03
N CYS A 102 6.72 -10.92 4.41
CA CYS A 102 7.27 -9.60 4.72
C CYS A 102 6.55 -8.85 5.85
N LEU A 103 5.54 -9.42 6.52
CA LEU A 103 4.77 -8.73 7.58
C LEU A 103 5.69 -8.08 8.63
N HIS A 104 6.80 -8.72 8.99
CA HIS A 104 7.76 -8.17 9.95
C HIS A 104 8.63 -7.03 9.40
N GLN A 105 8.77 -6.90 8.08
CA GLN A 105 9.57 -5.85 7.43
C GLN A 105 8.72 -4.66 6.97
N VAL A 106 7.40 -4.79 6.96
CA VAL A 106 6.47 -3.76 6.47
C VAL A 106 5.69 -3.18 7.65
N SER A 107 5.98 -1.93 7.99
CA SER A 107 5.19 -1.21 8.99
C SER A 107 3.85 -0.77 8.40
N SER A 108 2.76 -1.09 9.09
CA SER A 108 1.43 -0.56 8.78
C SER A 108 1.27 0.92 9.18
N SER A 109 2.19 1.46 9.98
CA SER A 109 2.20 2.88 10.34
C SER A 109 2.75 3.71 9.18
N ASN A 110 1.92 4.63 8.67
CA ASN A 110 2.34 5.59 7.67
C ASN A 110 2.28 7.00 8.25
N LYS A 111 3.45 7.57 8.59
CA LYS A 111 3.56 8.95 9.09
C LYS A 111 3.73 10.00 7.99
N LYS A 112 3.74 9.59 6.71
CA LYS A 112 3.99 10.49 5.59
C LYS A 112 2.77 11.37 5.34
N VAL A 113 3.00 12.69 5.27
CA VAL A 113 2.03 13.65 4.75
C VAL A 113 2.16 13.73 3.23
N TYR A 114 1.05 13.64 2.52
CA TYR A 114 1.01 13.74 1.05
C TYR A 114 0.58 15.16 0.67
N VAL A 115 1.54 15.94 0.18
CA VAL A 115 1.30 17.33 -0.26
C VAL A 115 0.49 17.32 -1.56
N ASP A 116 -0.40 18.31 -1.72
CA ASP A 116 -1.29 18.49 -2.88
C ASP A 116 -2.24 17.30 -3.17
N LEU A 117 -2.45 16.43 -2.18
CA LEU A 117 -3.38 15.31 -2.26
C LEU A 117 -4.52 15.50 -1.26
N ASP A 118 -5.75 15.59 -1.77
CA ASP A 118 -6.97 15.59 -0.95
C ASP A 118 -7.60 14.20 -0.97
N MET A 119 -7.46 13.46 0.13
CA MET A 119 -8.09 12.16 0.31
C MET A 119 -9.59 12.34 0.58
N LYS A 120 -10.43 11.75 -0.28
CA LYS A 120 -11.88 11.85 -0.14
C LYS A 120 -12.42 10.74 0.76
N GLY A 121 -13.31 11.12 1.67
CA GLY A 121 -14.06 10.23 2.55
C GLY A 121 -15.16 10.96 3.29
N MET A 122 -15.75 10.31 4.29
CA MET A 122 -16.72 10.95 5.16
C MET A 122 -16.02 11.95 6.08
N LYS A 123 -16.46 13.21 6.02
CA LYS A 123 -15.98 14.28 6.91
C LYS A 123 -16.78 14.23 8.19
N TYR A 124 -16.24 13.61 9.24
CA TYR A 124 -16.95 13.44 10.51
C TYR A 124 -16.61 14.52 11.55
N ASN A 125 -15.42 15.13 11.46
CA ASN A 125 -14.97 16.20 12.34
C ASN A 125 -14.07 17.18 11.56
N GLY A 126 -14.03 18.44 12.00
CA GLY A 126 -13.24 19.50 11.37
C GLY A 126 -12.91 20.59 12.39
N SER A 127 -11.71 21.16 12.29
CA SER A 127 -11.13 22.01 13.32
C SER A 127 -9.99 22.87 12.80
N ILE A 128 -9.79 24.03 13.41
CA ILE A 128 -8.65 24.89 13.06
C ILE A 128 -7.39 24.32 13.73
N THR A 129 -6.31 24.18 12.97
CA THR A 129 -5.00 23.75 13.47
C THR A 129 -3.90 24.69 13.01
N LYS A 130 -2.78 24.74 13.72
CA LYS A 130 -1.63 25.60 13.38
C LYS A 130 -0.89 25.11 12.13
N ASP A 131 -0.85 23.80 11.93
CA ASP A 131 -0.15 23.13 10.84
C ASP A 131 -0.69 21.71 10.61
N ALA A 132 -0.12 21.04 9.60
CA ALA A 132 -0.45 19.66 9.26
C ALA A 132 -0.02 18.66 10.34
N GLN A 133 1.00 18.98 11.15
CA GLN A 133 1.49 18.08 12.20
C GLN A 133 0.47 18.03 13.34
N GLU A 134 -0.06 19.17 13.79
CA GLU A 134 -1.12 19.21 14.79
C GLU A 134 -2.38 18.48 14.31
N CYS A 135 -2.72 18.59 13.02
CA CYS A 135 -3.81 17.84 12.41
C CYS A 135 -3.55 16.32 12.42
N GLN A 136 -2.34 15.89 12.06
CA GLN A 136 -1.92 14.48 12.13
C GLN A 136 -1.93 13.91 13.56
N GLU A 137 -1.49 14.70 14.54
CA GLU A 137 -1.53 14.31 15.96
C GLU A 137 -2.97 14.14 16.44
N ARG A 138 -3.89 15.03 16.03
CA ARG A 138 -5.33 14.90 16.36
C ARG A 138 -5.94 13.66 15.71
N ASP A 139 -5.69 13.44 14.42
CA ASP A 139 -6.12 12.24 13.68
C ASP A 139 -5.62 10.96 14.36
N THR A 140 -4.34 10.89 14.72
CA THR A 140 -3.75 9.73 15.40
C THR A 140 -4.38 9.43 16.76
N ASN A 141 -4.89 10.45 17.45
CA ASN A 141 -5.52 10.33 18.77
C ASN A 141 -7.04 10.09 18.71
N ASP A 142 -7.66 10.10 17.53
CA ASP A 142 -9.08 9.83 17.35
C ASP A 142 -9.29 8.45 16.72
N MET A 143 -9.92 7.55 17.47
CA MET A 143 -10.14 6.17 17.06
C MET A 143 -11.06 6.02 15.82
N HIS A 144 -11.80 7.05 15.44
CA HIS A 144 -12.66 7.05 14.24
C HIS A 144 -11.98 7.65 13.01
N CYS A 145 -10.81 8.27 13.17
CA CYS A 145 -10.10 8.91 12.07
C CYS A 145 -9.21 7.89 11.35
N HIS A 146 -9.40 7.74 10.04
CA HIS A 146 -8.58 6.85 9.21
C HIS A 146 -7.48 7.62 8.45
N PHE A 147 -7.73 8.89 8.17
CA PHE A 147 -6.85 9.83 7.49
C PHE A 147 -7.37 11.25 7.68
N PHE A 148 -6.49 12.23 7.47
CA PHE A 148 -6.81 13.65 7.52
C PHE A 148 -6.49 14.34 6.20
N THR A 149 -7.17 15.46 5.94
CA THR A 149 -6.78 16.45 4.93
C THR A 149 -6.54 17.77 5.64
N TYR A 150 -5.40 18.41 5.35
CA TYR A 150 -5.05 19.72 5.90
C TYR A 150 -4.99 20.77 4.78
N MET A 151 -5.71 21.87 4.96
CA MET A 151 -5.80 22.98 4.00
C MET A 151 -5.12 24.24 4.57
N SER A 152 -4.13 24.75 3.83
CA SER A 152 -3.38 25.98 4.18
C SER A 152 -3.56 27.14 3.19
N TRP A 153 -4.42 26.99 2.18
CA TRP A 153 -4.63 28.01 1.16
C TRP A 153 -5.33 29.28 1.65
N PHE A 154 -6.00 29.25 2.80
CA PHE A 154 -6.59 30.44 3.40
C PHE A 154 -5.60 31.10 4.38
N PRO A 155 -5.16 32.35 4.15
CA PRO A 155 -4.12 33.02 4.95
C PRO A 155 -4.47 33.15 6.44
N SER A 156 -5.75 33.24 6.77
CA SER A 156 -6.24 33.47 8.14
C SER A 156 -6.68 32.21 8.87
N THR A 157 -6.96 31.11 8.15
CA THR A 157 -7.57 29.94 8.77
C THR A 157 -7.10 28.66 8.10
N LYS A 158 -6.47 27.82 8.91
CA LYS A 158 -5.91 26.54 8.50
C LYS A 158 -6.83 25.45 9.00
N TYR A 159 -7.38 24.66 8.08
CA TYR A 159 -8.42 23.69 8.40
C TYR A 159 -7.89 22.27 8.28
N CYS A 160 -8.05 21.56 9.40
CA CYS A 160 -8.25 20.13 9.50
C CYS A 160 -9.78 19.91 9.55
#